data_AF-A0A1U8MUE0-F1
#
_entry.id   AF-A0A1U8MUE0-F1
#
_cell.length_a   1.000
_cell.length_b   1.000
_cell.length_c   1.000
_cell.angle_alpha   90.00
_cell.angle_beta   90.00
_cell.angle_gamma   90.00
#
_symmetry.space_group_name_H-M   'P 1'
#
loop_
_entity.id
_entity.type
_entity.pdbx_description
1 polymer ?
#
loop_
_entity_poly.entity_id
_entity_poly.type
_entity_poly.pdbx_seq_one_letter_code
_entity_poly.pdbx_strand_id
1 'polypeptide(L)'
;MSLRMYIDYWALNKITMKNTYQIPLIVDLFHQLGRARWFTKLDLRSGYHQVRIAEGDEPKTACVTRYGSYEFLVMPFGLTNAPATFCTLMNKSLEEHMEHLREVFQTLKENELFVK
;
A
#
# COMPACT_ATOMS: atom_id res chain seq x y z
N MET A 1 -11.01 -8.36 24.05
CA MET A 1 -9.67 -7.79 23.82
C MET A 1 -8.92 -8.72 22.87
N SER A 2 -8.39 -8.21 21.76
CA SER A 2 -7.56 -9.00 20.84
C SER A 2 -6.07 -8.79 21.16
N LEU A 3 -5.30 -9.88 21.24
CA LEU A 3 -3.84 -9.82 21.31
C LEU A 3 -3.26 -9.44 19.94
N ARG A 4 -2.26 -8.56 19.91
CA ARG A 4 -1.55 -8.17 18.68
C ARG A 4 -0.05 -8.41 18.88
N MET A 5 0.54 -9.14 17.93
CA MET A 5 1.99 -9.33 17.88
C MET A 5 2.67 -8.02 17.45
N TYR A 6 3.67 -7.59 18.21
CA TYR A 6 4.52 -6.45 17.86
C TYR A 6 5.97 -6.92 17.85
N ILE A 7 6.70 -6.58 16.79
CA ILE A 7 8.10 -6.95 16.62
C ILE A 7 8.90 -5.66 16.58
N ASP A 8 9.95 -5.61 17.40
CA ASP A 8 10.83 -4.45 17.43
C ASP A 8 11.88 -4.53 16.32
N TYR A 9 11.62 -3.83 15.22
CA TYR A 9 12.55 -3.67 14.11
C TYR A 9 13.46 -2.43 14.24
N TRP A 10 13.54 -1.77 15.41
CA TRP A 10 14.31 -0.53 15.56
C TRP A 10 15.77 -0.64 15.12
N ALA A 11 16.46 -1.72 15.49
CA ALA A 11 17.84 -1.97 15.08
C ALA A 11 17.96 -2.18 13.55
N LEU A 12 17.06 -2.98 12.98
CA LEU A 12 16.99 -3.22 11.53
C LEU A 12 16.71 -1.91 10.76
N ASN A 13 15.79 -1.10 11.26
CA ASN A 13 15.39 0.17 10.68
C ASN A 13 16.51 1.21 10.63
N LYS A 14 17.47 1.15 11.57
CA LYS A 14 18.64 2.04 11.57
C LYS A 14 19.65 1.72 10.48
N ILE A 15 19.84 0.43 10.17
CA ILE A 15 20.80 -0.01 9.16
C ILE A 15 20.19 -0.07 7.75
N THR A 16 18.86 -0.02 7.66
CA THR A 16 18.14 -0.05 6.38
C THR A 16 18.22 1.31 5.69
N MET A 17 18.60 1.31 4.41
CA MET A 17 18.51 2.52 3.57
C MET A 17 17.04 2.92 3.41
N LYS A 18 16.73 4.17 3.78
CA LYS A 18 15.36 4.69 3.73
C LYS A 18 14.96 4.99 2.29
N ASN A 19 13.82 4.46 1.87
CA ASN A 19 13.22 4.82 0.60
C ASN A 19 12.57 6.21 0.72
N THR A 20 13.14 7.19 0.01
CA THR A 20 12.57 8.55 -0.10
C THR A 20 11.44 8.56 -1.11
N TYR A 21 10.33 7.88 -0.79
CA TYR A 21 9.10 8.06 -1.53
C TYR A 21 8.51 9.42 -1.19
N GLN A 22 8.33 10.28 -2.20
CA GLN A 22 7.75 11.60 -2.01
C GLN A 22 6.23 11.46 -1.84
N ILE A 23 5.75 11.61 -0.61
CA ILE A 23 4.33 11.72 -0.34
C ILE A 23 3.87 13.09 -0.87
N PRO A 24 2.87 13.15 -1.77
CA PRO A 24 2.39 14.41 -2.31
C PRO A 24 1.84 15.30 -1.20
N LEU A 25 1.98 16.61 -1.37
CA LEU A 25 1.43 17.56 -0.42
C LEU A 25 -0.09 17.44 -0.40
N ILE A 26 -0.69 17.53 0.79
CA ILE A 26 -2.13 17.41 0.94
C ILE A 26 -2.91 18.44 0.11
N VAL A 27 -2.35 19.63 -0.09
CA VAL A 27 -2.92 20.71 -0.91
C VAL A 27 -3.02 20.28 -2.38
N ASP A 28 -1.99 19.65 -2.92
CA ASP A 28 -1.98 19.17 -4.30
C ASP A 28 -3.02 18.06 -4.52
N LEU A 29 -3.13 17.14 -3.55
CA LEU A 29 -4.17 16.10 -3.56
C LEU A 29 -5.58 16.71 -3.56
N PHE A 30 -5.84 17.73 -2.75
CA PHE A 30 -7.14 18.41 -2.73
C PHE A 30 -7.42 19.18 -4.01
N HIS A 31 -6.42 19.80 -4.64
CA HIS A 31 -6.61 20.47 -5.94
C HIS A 31 -6.99 19.48 -7.05
N GLN A 32 -6.41 18.28 -7.04
CA GLN A 32 -6.80 17.20 -7.97
C GLN A 32 -8.23 16.71 -7.71
N LEU A 33 -8.58 16.51 -6.43
CA LEU A 33 -9.90 16.04 -6.03
C LEU A 33 -11.01 17.08 -6.23
N GLY A 34 -10.72 18.38 -6.08
CA GLY A 34 -11.72 19.46 -6.14
C GLY A 34 -12.43 19.62 -7.49
N ARG A 35 -11.93 18.97 -8.56
CA ARG A 35 -12.59 18.93 -9.87
C ARG A 35 -13.55 17.75 -10.03
N ALA A 36 -13.54 16.79 -9.11
CA ALA A 36 -14.35 15.59 -9.18
C ALA A 36 -15.74 15.80 -8.56
N ARG A 37 -16.77 15.24 -9.20
CA ARG A 37 -18.17 15.30 -8.73
C ARG A 37 -18.53 14.14 -7.79
N TRP A 38 -17.80 13.04 -7.88
CA TRP A 38 -18.03 11.80 -7.15
C TRP A 38 -16.72 11.28 -6.57
N PHE A 39 -16.76 10.77 -5.34
CA PHE A 39 -15.61 10.24 -4.63
C PHE A 39 -15.88 8.82 -4.16
N THR A 40 -14.88 7.95 -4.30
CA THR A 40 -14.91 6.59 -3.77
C THR A 40 -13.69 6.41 -2.86
N LYS A 41 -13.92 5.86 -1.67
CA LYS A 41 -12.87 5.52 -0.72
C LYS A 41 -12.72 4.01 -0.66
N LEU A 42 -11.52 3.52 -0.96
CA LEU A 42 -11.15 2.11 -0.83
C LEU A 42 -10.27 1.96 0.41
N ASP A 43 -10.63 1.05 1.31
CA ASP A 43 -9.83 0.71 2.48
C ASP A 43 -9.23 -0.69 2.30
N LEU A 44 -7.89 -0.76 2.21
CA LEU A 44 -7.16 -2.02 2.08
C LEU A 44 -6.81 -2.55 3.46
N ARG A 45 -7.77 -3.25 4.07
CA ARG A 45 -7.59 -3.89 5.36
C ARG A 45 -6.39 -4.84 5.30
N SER A 46 -5.40 -4.63 6.18
CA SER A 46 -4.16 -5.41 6.23
C SER A 46 -3.31 -5.37 4.96
N GLY A 47 -3.36 -4.28 4.19
CA GLY A 47 -2.64 -4.14 2.91
C GLY A 47 -1.15 -4.46 2.96
N TYR A 48 -0.45 -4.15 4.06
CA TYR A 48 0.98 -4.52 4.21
C TYR A 48 1.20 -6.04 4.17
N HIS A 49 0.32 -6.84 4.78
CA HIS A 49 0.43 -8.31 4.76
C HIS A 49 0.10 -8.93 3.40
N GLN A 50 -0.31 -8.14 2.41
CA GLN A 50 -0.48 -8.58 1.03
C GLN A 50 0.78 -8.32 0.18
N VAL A 51 1.71 -7.49 0.67
CA VAL A 51 2.95 -7.17 -0.04
C VAL A 51 4.00 -8.22 0.32
N ARG A 52 4.51 -8.93 -0.68
CA ARG A 52 5.58 -9.93 -0.49
C ARG A 52 6.90 -9.23 -0.17
N ILE A 53 7.68 -9.78 0.76
CA ILE A 53 9.07 -9.37 0.96
C ILE A 53 9.88 -9.75 -0.30
N ALA A 54 10.90 -8.96 -0.62
CA ALA A 54 11.78 -9.26 -1.75
C ALA A 54 12.53 -10.58 -1.50
N GLU A 55 12.72 -11.36 -2.57
CA GLU A 55 13.43 -12.64 -2.47
C GLU A 55 14.87 -12.42 -1.99
N GLY A 56 15.25 -13.12 -0.93
CA GLY A 56 16.53 -12.99 -0.22
C GLY A 56 16.52 -12.00 0.96
N ASP A 57 15.45 -11.21 1.11
CA ASP A 57 15.29 -10.29 2.24
C ASP A 57 14.40 -10.88 3.36
N GLU A 58 13.77 -12.03 3.15
CA GLU A 58 12.92 -12.69 4.15
C GLU A 58 13.66 -12.93 5.49
N PRO A 59 14.92 -13.41 5.51
CA PRO A 59 15.65 -13.64 6.76
C PRO A 59 15.90 -12.35 7.57
N LYS A 60 15.91 -11.18 6.91
CA LYS A 60 16.07 -9.89 7.61
C LYS A 60 14.87 -9.55 8.48
N THR A 61 13.71 -10.14 8.17
CA THR A 61 12.46 -9.93 8.91
C THR A 61 12.25 -10.95 10.03
N ALA A 62 13.23 -11.84 10.26
CA ALA A 62 13.14 -12.89 11.27
C ALA A 62 12.76 -12.32 12.65
N CYS A 63 11.80 -12.96 13.30
CA CYS A 63 11.43 -12.72 14.68
C CYS A 63 11.74 -13.95 15.53
N VAL A 64 12.25 -13.72 16.74
CA VAL A 64 12.58 -14.78 17.69
C VAL A 64 11.51 -14.79 18.78
N THR A 65 10.92 -15.95 18.99
CA THR A 65 9.96 -16.21 20.06
C THR A 65 10.51 -17.27 21.00
N ARG A 66 9.84 -17.48 22.15
CA ARG A 66 10.17 -18.57 23.07
C ARG A 66 10.14 -19.96 22.41
N TYR A 67 9.40 -20.11 21.31
CA TYR A 67 9.15 -21.39 20.64
C TYR A 67 9.97 -21.58 19.36
N GLY A 68 10.78 -20.59 18.97
CA GLY A 68 11.60 -20.66 17.76
C GLY A 68 11.73 -19.32 17.03
N SER A 69 12.53 -19.34 15.96
CA SER A 69 12.69 -18.25 15.00
C SER A 69 11.75 -18.43 13.80
N TYR A 70 11.09 -17.35 13.39
CA TYR A 70 10.16 -17.33 12.27
C TYR A 70 10.47 -16.16 11.36
N GLU A 71 10.37 -16.36 10.05
CA GLU A 71 10.60 -15.33 9.04
C GLU A 71 9.27 -14.90 8.41
N PHE A 72 9.18 -13.63 8.00
CA PHE A 72 8.00 -13.14 7.30
C PHE A 72 8.19 -13.21 5.79
N LEU A 73 7.27 -13.89 5.12
CA LEU A 73 7.18 -13.91 3.65
C LEU A 73 6.50 -12.65 3.09
N VAL A 74 5.69 -11.99 3.93
CA VAL A 74 4.93 -10.78 3.60
C VAL A 74 5.31 -9.66 4.57
N MET A 75 5.14 -8.42 4.15
CA MET A 75 5.66 -7.27 4.86
C MET A 75 5.04 -7.14 6.27
N PRO A 76 5.82 -7.31 7.35
CA PRO A 76 5.33 -7.11 8.70
C PRO A 76 5.21 -5.62 9.01
N PHE A 77 4.38 -5.30 10.00
CA PHE A 77 4.34 -3.96 10.56
C PHE A 77 5.68 -3.60 11.23
N GLY A 78 6.06 -2.33 11.16
CA GLY A 78 7.23 -1.79 11.85
C GLY A 78 8.48 -1.62 10.99
N LEU A 79 8.48 -2.07 9.72
CA LEU A 79 9.57 -1.79 8.78
C LEU A 79 9.52 -0.34 8.26
N THR A 80 10.68 0.32 8.19
CA THR A 80 10.77 1.74 7.78
C THR A 80 10.27 1.98 6.37
N ASN A 81 10.55 1.06 5.45
CA ASN A 81 10.20 1.21 4.03
C ASN A 81 8.77 0.71 3.71
N ALA A 82 8.04 0.14 4.68
CA ALA A 82 6.74 -0.44 4.41
C ALA A 82 5.71 0.55 3.82
N PRO A 83 5.56 1.77 4.34
CA PRO A 83 4.65 2.75 3.75
C PRO A 83 5.06 3.16 2.34
N ALA A 84 6.36 3.37 2.09
CA ALA A 84 6.87 3.76 0.79
C ALA A 84 6.63 2.69 -0.28
N THR A 85 6.91 1.42 0.04
CA THR A 85 6.64 0.30 -0.86
C THR A 85 5.14 0.15 -1.12
N PHE A 86 4.32 0.30 -0.08
CA PHE A 86 2.87 0.24 -0.23
C PHE A 86 2.31 1.37 -1.10
N CYS A 87 2.75 2.61 -0.89
CA CYS A 87 2.36 3.75 -1.74
C CYS A 87 2.77 3.54 -3.21
N THR A 88 3.97 3.02 -3.45
CA THR A 88 4.45 2.71 -4.82
C THR A 88 3.57 1.66 -5.49
N LEU A 89 3.26 0.57 -4.77
CA LEU A 89 2.38 -0.48 -5.25
C LEU A 89 0.96 0.03 -5.51
N MET A 90 0.45 0.88 -4.62
CA MET A 90 -0.85 1.52 -4.77
C MET A 90 -0.93 2.40 -6.00
N ASN A 91 0.06 3.26 -6.24
CA ASN A 91 0.06 4.10 -7.43
C ASN A 91 0.05 3.26 -8.71
N LYS A 92 0.88 2.23 -8.77
CA LYS A 92 0.95 1.34 -9.95
C LYS A 92 -0.36 0.60 -10.19
N SER A 93 -0.95 -0.01 -9.15
CA SER A 93 -2.20 -0.77 -9.30
C SER A 93 -3.41 0.14 -9.54
N LEU A 94 -3.46 1.31 -8.91
CA LEU A 94 -4.53 2.28 -9.14
C LEU A 94 -4.46 2.87 -10.54
N GLU A 95 -3.28 3.09 -11.12
CA GLU A 95 -3.16 3.56 -12.50
C GLU A 95 -3.83 2.60 -13.48
N GLU A 96 -3.55 1.30 -13.39
CA GLU A 96 -4.22 0.26 -14.19
C GLU A 96 -5.74 0.23 -13.96
N HIS A 97 -6.18 0.33 -12.71
CA HIS A 97 -7.61 0.34 -12.39
C HIS A 97 -8.31 1.62 -12.89
N MET A 98 -7.64 2.76 -12.83
CA MET A 98 -8.16 4.04 -13.33
C MET A 98 -8.31 4.02 -14.85
N GLU A 99 -7.36 3.44 -15.58
CA GLU A 99 -7.49 3.24 -17.04
C GLU A 99 -8.68 2.33 -17.37
N HIS A 100 -8.82 1.20 -16.67
CA HIS A 100 -9.97 0.32 -16.89
C HIS A 100 -11.31 1.01 -16.57
N LEU A 101 -11.38 1.76 -15.47
CA LEU A 101 -12.58 2.53 -15.14
C LEU A 101 -12.87 3.60 -16.22
N ARG A 102 -11.84 4.27 -16.76
CA ARG A 102 -12.02 5.23 -17.87
C ARG A 102 -12.64 4.56 -19.09
N GLU A 103 -12.14 3.39 -19.49
CA GLU A 103 -12.69 2.63 -20.62
C GLU A 103 -14.15 2.23 -20.38
N VAL A 104 -14.46 1.72 -19.18
CA VAL A 104 -15.82 1.32 -18.80
C VAL A 104 -16.76 2.54 -18.82
N PHE A 105 -16.38 3.65 -18.20
CA PHE A 105 -17.21 4.86 -18.20
C PHE A 105 -17.38 5.46 -19.61
N GLN A 106 -16.35 5.38 -20.46
CA GLN A 106 -16.42 5.83 -21.84
C GLN A 106 -17.40 4.95 -22.64
N THR A 107 -17.32 3.63 -22.50
CA THR A 107 -18.23 2.67 -23.14
C THR A 107 -19.68 2.87 -22.69
N LEU A 108 -19.90 3.08 -21.38
CA LEU A 108 -21.23 3.35 -20.84
C LEU A 108 -21.82 4.66 -21.35
N LYS A 109 -20.99 5.67 -21.56
CA LYS A 109 -21.39 6.96 -22.14
C LYS A 109 -21.72 6.83 -23.63
N GLU A 110 -20.94 6.07 -24.39
CA GLU A 110 -21.16 5.83 -25.83
C GLU A 110 -22.43 5.02 -26.12
N ASN A 111 -22.77 4.08 -25.23
CA ASN A 111 -23.98 3.27 -25.35
C ASN A 111 -25.23 3.91 -24.71
N GLU A 112 -25.16 5.17 -24.27
CA GLU A 112 -26.23 5.89 -23.56
C GLU A 112 -26.78 5.14 -22.32
N LEU A 113 -26.00 4.19 -21.78
CA LEU A 113 -26.39 3.36 -20.63
C LEU A 113 -26.24 4.09 -19.28
N PHE A 114 -25.79 5.35 -19.31
CA PHE A 114 -25.64 6.21 -18.14
C PHE A 114 -26.52 7.46 -18.26
N VAL A 115 -27.64 7.46 -17.54
CA VAL A 115 -28.47 8.65 -17.32
C VAL A 115 -28.01 9.36 -16.04
N LYS A 116 -28.00 10.69 -16.11
CA LYS A 116 -27.40 11.68 -15.22
C LYS A 116 -27.64 11.51 -13.72
#